data_AF-A0A3E0DGQ5-F1
#
_entry.id   AF-A0A3E0DGQ5-F1
#
_cell.length_a   1.000
_cell.length_b   1.000
_cell.length_c   1.000
_cell.angle_alpha   90.00
_cell.angle_beta   90.00
_cell.angle_gamma   90.00
#
_symmetry.space_group_name_H-M   'P 1'
#
loop_
_entity.id
_entity.type
_entity.pdbx_description
1 polymer ?
#
loop_
_entity_poly.entity_id
_entity_poly.type
_entity_poly.pdbx_seq_one_letter_code
_entity_poly.pdbx_strand_id
1 'polypeptide(L)'
;MQKEKSSEWPLIDAFGICRQTILPLYRRPTFDSAMVTQLLFGECYQTIGMTSDQQWFKILHEDTGLQGWITTQTLKEIPGADYYNFLNRDFQVVTSPIAAIEYLGTNLYLLPGSRLHFSDLELFNWQDHIGFTGSVRSHAIKADRSQLIDIAIKYVNAPYQAGGRSIFGLDERQGFELIFSIAGYSWKSGKIPGRKIDPELVLPGDLFIFRELEKKQVNYALYLGSEEVFWMDNRIKVSDMSEWETFLRSRKDKQVELETRSILS
;
A
#
# COMPACT_ATOMS: atom_id res chain seq x y z
N MET A 1 -27.31 18.82 -22.12
CA MET A 1 -26.33 18.08 -21.30
C MET A 1 -27.04 17.47 -20.11
N GLN A 2 -27.41 16.20 -20.21
CA GLN A 2 -27.99 15.44 -19.10
C GLN A 2 -26.95 15.34 -17.99
N LYS A 3 -27.31 15.78 -16.78
CA LYS A 3 -26.63 15.39 -15.55
C LYS A 3 -27.03 13.94 -15.30
N GLU A 4 -26.17 12.98 -15.66
CA GLU A 4 -26.27 11.63 -15.12
C GLU A 4 -26.11 11.72 -13.60
N LYS A 5 -27.25 11.69 -12.90
CA LYS A 5 -27.27 11.35 -11.48
C LYS A 5 -27.01 9.86 -11.42
N SER A 6 -25.75 9.46 -11.23
CA SER A 6 -25.47 8.08 -10.81
C SER A 6 -26.16 7.86 -9.48
N SER A 7 -27.20 7.02 -9.47
CA SER A 7 -27.87 6.59 -8.23
C SER A 7 -26.94 5.62 -7.51
N GLU A 8 -26.04 6.14 -6.69
CA GLU A 8 -25.26 5.32 -5.75
C GLU A 8 -26.21 4.85 -4.63
N TRP A 9 -26.40 3.54 -4.48
CA TRP A 9 -27.17 2.96 -3.38
C TRP A 9 -26.21 2.63 -2.22
N PRO A 10 -26.42 3.17 -1.01
CA PRO A 10 -25.57 2.83 0.13
C PRO A 10 -25.79 1.37 0.53
N LEU A 11 -24.70 0.64 0.68
CA LEU A 11 -24.69 -0.68 1.30
C LEU A 11 -24.16 -0.53 2.72
N ILE A 12 -24.89 -1.11 3.69
CA ILE A 12 -24.48 -1.17 5.09
C ILE A 12 -24.11 -2.64 5.35
N ASP A 13 -22.99 -2.86 6.03
CA ASP A 13 -22.48 -4.18 6.43
C ASP A 13 -22.14 -5.14 5.27
N ALA A 14 -21.69 -4.60 4.13
CA ALA A 14 -21.16 -5.40 3.01
C ALA A 14 -19.63 -5.38 3.02
N PHE A 15 -19.02 -6.56 3.14
CA PHE A 15 -17.58 -6.73 3.31
C PHE A 15 -16.98 -7.65 2.25
N GLY A 16 -15.72 -7.42 1.89
CA GLY A 16 -15.01 -8.24 0.93
C GLY A 16 -13.52 -8.35 1.20
N ILE A 17 -12.88 -9.24 0.44
CA ILE A 17 -11.43 -9.50 0.50
C ILE A 17 -10.85 -9.61 -0.91
N CYS A 18 -9.65 -9.09 -1.13
CA CYS A 18 -8.94 -9.26 -2.37
C CYS A 18 -8.39 -10.68 -2.50
N ARG A 19 -8.79 -11.40 -3.55
CA ARG A 19 -8.27 -12.75 -3.88
C ARG A 19 -7.37 -12.77 -5.12
N GLN A 20 -7.06 -11.60 -5.67
CA GLN A 20 -6.13 -11.45 -6.79
C GLN A 20 -4.78 -10.97 -6.26
N THR A 21 -3.71 -11.20 -7.01
CA THR A 21 -2.38 -10.64 -6.70
C THR A 21 -2.45 -9.13 -6.51
N ILE A 22 -3.11 -8.46 -7.45
CA ILE A 22 -3.41 -7.02 -7.46
C ILE A 22 -4.84 -6.84 -7.97
N LEU A 23 -5.65 -6.05 -7.26
CA LEU A 23 -6.96 -5.60 -7.70
C LEU A 23 -6.96 -4.08 -7.89
N PRO A 24 -7.01 -3.55 -9.13
CA PRO A 24 -7.04 -2.11 -9.36
C PRO A 24 -8.39 -1.50 -8.97
N LEU A 25 -8.34 -0.34 -8.32
CA LEU A 25 -9.51 0.48 -8.00
C LEU A 25 -9.54 1.69 -8.92
N TYR A 26 -10.71 1.96 -9.50
CA TYR A 26 -10.89 3.02 -10.49
C TYR A 26 -11.63 4.23 -9.90
N ARG A 27 -11.31 5.43 -10.38
CA ARG A 27 -11.98 6.68 -9.96
C ARG A 27 -13.48 6.72 -10.32
N ARG A 28 -13.85 6.13 -11.46
CA ARG A 28 -15.22 6.06 -11.99
C ARG A 28 -15.54 4.61 -12.38
N PRO A 29 -16.82 4.21 -12.44
CA PRO A 29 -17.25 2.86 -12.81
C PRO A 29 -17.15 2.63 -14.33
N THR A 30 -15.93 2.72 -14.87
CA THR A 30 -15.62 2.51 -16.28
C THR A 30 -14.14 2.20 -16.43
N PHE A 31 -13.80 1.33 -17.39
CA PHE A 31 -12.41 0.96 -17.67
C PHE A 31 -11.58 2.11 -18.25
N ASP A 32 -12.20 3.18 -18.77
CA ASP A 32 -11.49 4.38 -19.23
C ASP A 32 -11.01 5.29 -18.09
N SER A 33 -11.37 4.95 -16.85
CA SER A 33 -11.07 5.77 -15.69
C SER A 33 -9.62 5.60 -15.25
N ALA A 34 -9.05 6.67 -14.71
CA ALA A 34 -7.81 6.58 -13.95
C ALA A 34 -7.94 5.59 -12.79
N MET A 35 -6.90 4.79 -12.59
CA MET A 35 -6.67 3.99 -11.39
C MET A 35 -6.31 4.93 -10.23
N VAL A 36 -6.89 4.70 -9.06
CA VAL A 36 -6.65 5.52 -7.86
C VAL A 36 -5.79 4.82 -6.83
N THR A 37 -5.91 3.49 -6.74
CA THR A 37 -5.12 2.63 -5.87
C THR A 37 -5.23 1.18 -6.37
N GLN A 38 -4.58 0.27 -5.65
CA GLN A 38 -4.61 -1.17 -5.86
C GLN A 38 -4.83 -1.84 -4.50
N LEU A 39 -5.57 -2.94 -4.43
CA LEU A 39 -5.52 -3.85 -3.29
C LEU A 39 -4.57 -5.00 -3.59
N LEU A 40 -3.83 -5.45 -2.58
CA LEU A 40 -3.03 -6.67 -2.64
C LEU A 40 -3.82 -7.86 -2.10
N PHE A 41 -3.40 -9.07 -2.49
CA PHE A 41 -4.00 -10.30 -2.00
C PHE A 41 -4.18 -10.29 -0.47
N GLY A 42 -5.36 -10.67 0.02
CA GLY A 42 -5.69 -10.75 1.43
C GLY A 42 -6.05 -9.41 2.10
N GLU A 43 -5.98 -8.28 1.39
CA GLU A 43 -6.50 -7.00 1.91
C GLU A 43 -8.04 -6.98 1.91
N CYS A 44 -8.63 -6.49 3.00
CA CYS A 44 -10.07 -6.41 3.17
C CYS A 44 -10.60 -5.03 2.78
N TYR A 45 -11.87 -4.97 2.38
CA TYR A 45 -12.56 -3.74 2.01
C TYR A 45 -14.03 -3.79 2.41
N GLN A 46 -14.63 -2.61 2.55
CA GLN A 46 -16.06 -2.44 2.72
C GLN A 46 -16.68 -2.02 1.39
N THR A 47 -17.80 -2.62 1.02
CA THR A 47 -18.59 -2.17 -0.13
C THR A 47 -19.53 -1.06 0.33
N ILE A 48 -19.34 0.14 -0.23
CA ILE A 48 -20.05 1.36 0.20
C ILE A 48 -21.06 1.86 -0.83
N GLY A 49 -21.09 1.27 -2.02
CA GLY A 49 -22.18 1.47 -2.97
C GLY A 49 -22.02 0.68 -4.26
N MET A 50 -23.01 0.80 -5.15
CA MET A 50 -23.00 0.15 -6.46
C MET A 50 -23.71 0.98 -7.53
N THR A 51 -23.41 0.71 -8.79
CA THR A 51 -24.18 1.23 -9.93
C THR A 51 -25.55 0.53 -10.04
N SER A 52 -26.51 1.18 -10.70
CA SER A 52 -27.88 0.65 -10.86
C SER A 52 -27.95 -0.67 -11.64
N ASP A 53 -26.97 -0.92 -12.52
CA ASP A 53 -26.83 -2.15 -13.31
C ASP A 53 -26.02 -3.25 -12.60
N GLN A 54 -25.56 -2.97 -11.37
CA GLN A 54 -24.76 -3.87 -10.53
C GLN A 54 -23.44 -4.36 -11.19
N GLN A 55 -22.94 -3.64 -12.21
CA GLN A 55 -21.67 -3.99 -12.84
C GLN A 55 -20.46 -3.50 -12.05
N TRP A 56 -20.64 -2.42 -11.28
CA TRP A 56 -19.57 -1.78 -10.53
C TRP A 56 -19.94 -1.56 -9.08
N PHE A 57 -18.97 -1.80 -8.21
CA PHE A 57 -19.09 -1.65 -6.78
C PHE A 57 -18.03 -0.66 -6.29
N LYS A 58 -18.48 0.34 -5.54
CA LYS A 58 -17.62 1.30 -4.88
C LYS A 58 -17.20 0.71 -3.55
N ILE A 59 -15.91 0.60 -3.32
CA ILE A 59 -15.34 0.02 -2.11
C ILE A 59 -14.47 1.04 -1.37
N LEU A 60 -14.35 0.84 -0.06
CA LEU A 60 -13.45 1.56 0.84
C LEU A 60 -12.37 0.58 1.30
N HIS A 61 -11.11 0.89 1.03
CA HIS A 61 -9.99 0.13 1.53
C HIS A 61 -9.72 0.46 3.01
N GLU A 62 -9.81 -0.55 3.87
CA GLU A 62 -9.76 -0.40 5.32
C GLU A 62 -8.46 0.21 5.86
N ASP A 63 -7.32 -0.04 5.21
CA ASP A 63 -6.03 0.40 5.74
C ASP A 63 -5.57 1.76 5.24
N THR A 64 -5.95 2.12 4.02
CA THR A 64 -5.57 3.41 3.43
C THR A 64 -6.68 4.46 3.56
N GLY A 65 -7.93 4.03 3.78
CA GLY A 65 -9.11 4.88 3.70
C GLY A 65 -9.45 5.36 2.28
N LEU A 66 -8.73 4.87 1.26
CA LEU A 66 -8.99 5.21 -0.13
C LEU A 66 -10.22 4.47 -0.65
N GLN A 67 -10.94 5.14 -1.55
CA GLN A 67 -12.13 4.60 -2.18
C GLN A 67 -11.96 4.51 -3.69
N GLY A 68 -12.63 3.55 -4.29
CA GLY A 68 -12.68 3.42 -5.75
C GLY A 68 -13.66 2.34 -6.18
N TRP A 69 -13.77 2.18 -7.49
CA TRP A 69 -14.69 1.25 -8.13
C TRP A 69 -13.97 -0.01 -8.57
N ILE A 70 -14.58 -1.16 -8.32
CA ILE A 70 -14.19 -2.48 -8.82
C ILE A 70 -15.37 -3.09 -9.59
N THR A 71 -15.09 -4.07 -10.44
CA THR A 71 -16.16 -4.73 -11.21
C THR A 71 -16.76 -5.89 -10.41
N THR A 72 -18.01 -6.23 -10.72
CA THR A 72 -18.69 -7.38 -10.09
C THR A 72 -17.94 -8.70 -10.21
N GLN A 73 -17.14 -8.92 -11.26
CA GLN A 73 -16.37 -10.15 -11.45
C GLN A 73 -15.17 -10.25 -10.49
N THR A 74 -14.69 -9.11 -10.00
CA THR A 74 -13.58 -9.03 -9.04
C THR A 74 -14.05 -8.95 -7.60
N LEU A 75 -15.33 -8.69 -7.39
CA LEU A 75 -15.96 -8.64 -6.07
C LEU A 75 -15.88 -10.04 -5.44
N LYS A 76 -15.40 -10.08 -4.21
CA LYS A 76 -15.42 -11.27 -3.38
C LYS A 76 -15.89 -10.91 -1.99
N GLU A 77 -17.16 -11.17 -1.76
CA GLU A 77 -17.79 -10.93 -0.48
C GLU A 77 -17.36 -11.96 0.56
N ILE A 78 -17.30 -11.51 1.81
CA ILE A 78 -17.07 -12.34 3.00
C ILE A 78 -18.05 -11.97 4.11
N PRO A 79 -18.42 -12.92 4.98
CA PRO A 79 -19.19 -12.63 6.18
C PRO A 79 -18.51 -11.56 7.05
N GLY A 80 -19.31 -10.73 7.72
CA GLY A 80 -18.78 -9.71 8.64
C GLY A 80 -17.92 -10.30 9.76
N ALA A 81 -18.26 -11.49 10.27
CA ALA A 81 -17.43 -12.19 11.26
C ALA A 81 -16.00 -12.46 10.75
N ASP A 82 -15.85 -12.91 9.50
CA ASP A 82 -14.55 -13.18 8.88
C ASP A 82 -13.80 -11.87 8.63
N TYR A 83 -14.50 -10.84 8.15
CA TYR A 83 -13.94 -9.50 7.99
C TYR A 83 -13.32 -8.98 9.29
N TYR A 84 -14.09 -8.98 10.38
CA TYR A 84 -13.58 -8.53 11.68
C TYR A 84 -12.49 -9.45 12.23
N ASN A 85 -12.53 -10.76 11.96
CA ASN A 85 -11.44 -11.66 12.34
C ASN A 85 -10.14 -11.30 11.61
N PHE A 86 -10.18 -11.06 10.30
CA PHE A 86 -9.02 -10.70 9.49
C PHE A 86 -8.42 -9.34 9.83
N LEU A 87 -9.23 -8.41 10.33
CA LEU A 87 -8.73 -7.10 10.78
C LEU A 87 -8.10 -7.14 12.17
N ASN A 88 -8.60 -7.99 13.06
CA ASN A 88 -8.22 -7.96 14.48
C ASN A 88 -7.24 -9.08 14.89
N ARG A 89 -7.05 -10.11 14.06
CA ARG A 89 -6.06 -11.16 14.30
C ARG A 89 -4.76 -10.86 13.57
N ASP A 90 -3.67 -11.42 14.10
CA ASP A 90 -2.39 -11.38 13.40
C ASP A 90 -2.46 -12.19 12.10
N PHE A 91 -1.69 -11.74 11.11
CA PHE A 91 -1.55 -12.34 9.80
C PHE A 91 -0.09 -12.27 9.37
N GLN A 92 0.29 -13.15 8.44
CA GLN A 92 1.61 -13.09 7.81
C GLN A 92 1.58 -12.12 6.62
N VAL A 93 2.56 -11.24 6.54
CA VAL A 93 2.75 -10.32 5.41
C VAL A 93 3.87 -10.84 4.55
N VAL A 94 3.61 -11.00 3.25
CA VAL A 94 4.63 -11.31 2.27
C VAL A 94 5.64 -10.17 2.19
N THR A 95 6.91 -10.52 2.24
CA THR A 95 8.02 -9.57 2.11
C THR A 95 8.90 -9.87 0.91
N SER A 96 8.85 -11.06 0.30
CA SER A 96 9.63 -11.36 -0.91
C SER A 96 9.06 -10.64 -2.13
N PRO A 97 9.89 -10.19 -3.10
CA PRO A 97 9.43 -9.49 -4.30
C PRO A 97 8.37 -10.27 -5.10
N ILE A 98 8.52 -11.59 -5.16
CA ILE A 98 7.51 -12.51 -5.68
C ILE A 98 7.47 -13.70 -4.73
N ALA A 99 6.26 -14.08 -4.34
CA ALA A 99 5.93 -15.32 -3.64
C ALA A 99 4.89 -16.08 -4.48
N ALA A 100 4.64 -17.34 -4.14
CA ALA A 100 3.58 -18.11 -4.75
C ALA A 100 2.89 -18.98 -3.70
N ILE A 101 1.60 -19.22 -3.89
CA ILE A 101 0.82 -20.26 -3.21
C ILE A 101 0.13 -21.13 -4.27
N GLU A 102 -0.19 -22.36 -3.90
CA GLU A 102 -1.07 -23.19 -4.73
C GLU A 102 -2.53 -22.78 -4.48
N TYR A 103 -3.25 -22.48 -5.55
CA TYR A 103 -4.66 -22.17 -5.52
C TYR A 103 -5.37 -22.85 -6.69
N LEU A 104 -6.35 -23.70 -6.38
CA LEU A 104 -7.15 -24.46 -7.36
C LEU A 104 -6.28 -25.25 -8.37
N GLY A 105 -5.18 -25.85 -7.90
CA GLY A 105 -4.26 -26.63 -8.73
C GLY A 105 -3.35 -25.79 -9.64
N THR A 106 -3.26 -24.48 -9.41
CA THR A 106 -2.37 -23.56 -10.13
C THR A 106 -1.61 -22.66 -9.17
N ASN A 107 -0.53 -22.03 -9.64
CA ASN A 107 0.20 -21.06 -8.82
C ASN A 107 -0.48 -19.69 -8.87
N LEU A 108 -0.83 -19.15 -7.69
CA LEU A 108 -1.17 -17.75 -7.51
C LEU A 108 0.06 -17.01 -6.96
N TYR A 109 0.54 -16.02 -7.69
CA TYR A 109 1.67 -15.20 -7.26
C TYR A 109 1.23 -14.11 -6.29
N LEU A 110 2.08 -13.83 -5.31
CA LEU A 110 1.87 -12.83 -4.28
C LEU A 110 3.03 -11.82 -4.31
N LEU A 111 2.76 -10.59 -3.90
CA LEU A 111 3.72 -9.49 -3.91
C LEU A 111 3.95 -8.97 -2.49
N PRO A 112 5.02 -8.19 -2.23
CA PRO A 112 5.25 -7.63 -0.92
C PRO A 112 4.03 -6.80 -0.46
N GLY A 113 3.52 -7.10 0.74
CA GLY A 113 2.28 -6.53 1.26
C GLY A 113 1.04 -7.41 1.14
N SER A 114 1.08 -8.49 0.35
CA SER A 114 0.04 -9.53 0.38
C SER A 114 -0.07 -10.12 1.79
N ARG A 115 -1.30 -10.43 2.21
CA ARG A 115 -1.64 -10.93 3.55
C ARG A 115 -2.11 -12.36 3.50
N LEU A 116 -1.56 -13.15 4.39
CA LEU A 116 -1.91 -14.54 4.59
C LEU A 116 -2.54 -14.63 5.97
N HIS A 117 -3.86 -14.69 5.98
CA HIS A 117 -4.64 -14.88 7.20
C HIS A 117 -4.57 -16.35 7.63
N PHE A 118 -4.73 -16.61 8.92
CA PHE A 118 -4.91 -17.96 9.44
C PHE A 118 -6.40 -18.17 9.71
N SER A 119 -7.06 -18.97 8.88
CA SER A 119 -8.48 -19.30 9.08
C SER A 119 -8.86 -20.59 8.38
N ASP A 120 -9.96 -21.20 8.82
CA ASP A 120 -10.53 -22.42 8.23
C ASP A 120 -11.15 -22.19 6.84
N LEU A 121 -11.12 -20.97 6.31
CA LEU A 121 -11.48 -20.69 4.92
C LEU A 121 -10.47 -21.34 3.98
N GLU A 122 -10.95 -21.95 2.90
CA GLU A 122 -10.19 -22.76 1.93
C GLU A 122 -8.87 -22.16 1.42
N LEU A 123 -8.70 -20.82 1.49
CA LEU A 123 -7.51 -20.10 1.02
C LEU A 123 -6.44 -19.85 2.09
N PHE A 124 -6.78 -20.07 3.34
CA PHE A 124 -6.02 -19.62 4.52
C PHE A 124 -5.71 -20.77 5.48
N ASN A 125 -6.10 -21.99 5.12
CA ASN A 125 -5.71 -23.21 5.81
C ASN A 125 -4.32 -23.65 5.33
N TRP A 126 -3.28 -23.00 5.88
CA TRP A 126 -1.88 -23.28 5.52
C TRP A 126 -1.41 -24.68 5.89
N GLN A 127 -2.09 -25.33 6.83
CA GLN A 127 -1.69 -26.64 7.34
C GLN A 127 -1.72 -27.72 6.25
N ASP A 128 -2.47 -27.50 5.16
CA ASP A 128 -2.59 -28.43 4.03
C ASP A 128 -1.85 -27.97 2.76
N HIS A 129 -1.28 -26.76 2.72
CA HIS A 129 -0.59 -26.22 1.53
C HIS A 129 0.92 -26.16 1.71
N ILE A 130 1.59 -27.23 1.29
CA ILE A 130 3.07 -27.37 1.19
C ILE A 130 3.70 -26.36 0.20
N GLY A 131 2.90 -25.58 -0.55
CA GLY A 131 3.32 -24.85 -1.74
C GLY A 131 3.77 -23.39 -1.60
N PHE A 132 3.85 -22.81 -0.39
CA PHE A 132 4.31 -21.42 -0.31
C PHE A 132 5.78 -21.25 -0.63
N THR A 133 6.07 -20.28 -1.50
CA THR A 133 7.43 -19.83 -1.80
C THR A 133 7.59 -18.37 -1.37
N GLY A 134 8.77 -18.02 -0.85
CA GLY A 134 9.11 -16.65 -0.48
C GLY A 134 9.31 -16.46 1.02
N SER A 135 9.24 -15.20 1.45
CA SER A 135 9.48 -14.82 2.84
C SER A 135 8.32 -14.00 3.40
N VAL A 136 7.98 -14.26 4.65
CA VAL A 136 6.90 -13.58 5.38
C VAL A 136 7.37 -13.05 6.73
N ARG A 137 6.58 -12.15 7.30
CA ARG A 137 6.71 -11.71 8.70
C ARG A 137 5.34 -11.58 9.35
N SER A 138 5.27 -11.78 10.66
CA SER A 138 4.09 -11.42 11.45
C SER A 138 3.86 -9.91 11.39
N HIS A 139 2.62 -9.48 11.14
CA HIS A 139 2.26 -8.07 11.14
C HIS A 139 2.18 -7.49 12.56
N ALA A 140 1.83 -8.32 13.56
CA ALA A 140 1.73 -7.91 14.96
C ALA A 140 3.06 -7.47 15.58
N ILE A 141 4.19 -7.94 15.03
CA ILE A 141 5.53 -7.52 15.45
C ILE A 141 5.95 -6.33 14.59
N LYS A 142 6.39 -5.23 15.21
CA LYS A 142 6.98 -4.11 14.46
C LYS A 142 8.39 -4.46 14.00
N ALA A 143 8.70 -4.12 12.76
CA ALA A 143 10.02 -4.32 12.19
C ALA A 143 11.03 -3.37 12.86
N ASP A 144 12.25 -3.84 13.14
CA ASP A 144 13.33 -2.93 13.51
C ASP A 144 13.82 -2.09 12.30
N ARG A 145 14.81 -1.21 12.54
CA ARG A 145 15.38 -0.34 11.49
C ARG A 145 15.94 -1.13 10.31
N SER A 146 16.67 -2.21 10.59
CA SER A 146 17.29 -3.04 9.55
C SER A 146 16.22 -3.74 8.72
N GLN A 147 15.23 -4.33 9.38
CA GLN A 147 14.13 -5.03 8.72
C GLN A 147 13.28 -4.09 7.86
N LEU A 148 13.02 -2.86 8.31
CA LEU A 148 12.34 -1.87 7.49
C LEU A 148 13.13 -1.52 6.23
N ILE A 149 14.44 -1.29 6.37
CA ILE A 149 15.32 -1.01 5.22
C ILE A 149 15.31 -2.20 4.26
N ASP A 150 15.40 -3.44 4.77
CA ASP A 150 15.33 -4.66 3.96
C ASP A 150 13.99 -4.79 3.21
N ILE A 151 12.88 -4.34 3.81
CA ILE A 151 11.58 -4.27 3.13
C ILE A 151 11.62 -3.21 2.02
N ALA A 152 12.13 -2.02 2.31
CA ALA A 152 12.17 -0.90 1.36
C ALA A 152 13.02 -1.23 0.12
N ILE A 153 14.23 -1.79 0.32
CA ILE A 153 15.19 -2.07 -0.78
C ILE A 153 14.59 -3.01 -1.84
N LYS A 154 13.64 -3.87 -1.48
CA LYS A 154 12.96 -4.76 -2.44
C LYS A 154 12.11 -4.03 -3.47
N TYR A 155 11.81 -2.75 -3.25
CA TYR A 155 11.13 -1.88 -4.20
C TYR A 155 12.10 -1.08 -5.08
N VAL A 156 13.42 -1.20 -4.93
CA VAL A 156 14.39 -0.54 -5.83
C VAL A 156 14.12 -0.94 -7.27
N ASN A 157 14.12 0.06 -8.17
CA ASN A 157 13.70 -0.02 -9.57
C ASN A 157 12.19 -0.14 -9.83
N ALA A 158 11.33 -0.19 -8.82
CA ALA A 158 9.89 -0.13 -9.06
C ALA A 158 9.55 1.17 -9.81
N PRO A 159 8.96 1.10 -11.02
CA PRO A 159 8.68 2.28 -11.81
C PRO A 159 7.52 3.08 -11.18
N TYR A 160 7.53 4.40 -11.38
CA TYR A 160 6.41 5.23 -10.98
C TYR A 160 5.15 4.82 -11.76
N GLN A 161 4.07 4.56 -11.03
CA GLN A 161 2.74 4.37 -11.59
C GLN A 161 1.72 5.05 -10.68
N ALA A 162 0.96 6.00 -11.20
CA ALA A 162 -0.12 6.62 -10.44
C ALA A 162 -1.13 5.56 -9.97
N GLY A 163 -1.38 5.52 -8.64
CA GLY A 163 -2.23 4.51 -8.02
C GLY A 163 -1.58 3.13 -7.80
N GLY A 164 -0.30 2.96 -8.14
CA GLY A 164 0.41 1.69 -8.01
C GLY A 164 0.80 1.38 -6.55
N ARG A 165 0.73 0.11 -6.16
CA ARG A 165 1.13 -0.41 -4.84
C ARG A 165 1.97 -1.69 -4.96
N SER A 166 2.81 -1.80 -6.00
CA SER A 166 3.62 -3.00 -6.24
C SER A 166 5.01 -2.72 -6.81
N ILE A 167 5.87 -3.73 -6.86
CA ILE A 167 7.18 -3.64 -7.50
C ILE A 167 7.12 -3.42 -9.02
N PHE A 168 5.97 -3.66 -9.66
CA PHE A 168 5.76 -3.43 -11.10
C PHE A 168 5.21 -2.03 -11.41
N GLY A 169 4.87 -1.26 -10.38
CA GLY A 169 4.29 0.06 -10.48
C GLY A 169 3.93 0.58 -9.10
N LEU A 170 4.55 1.70 -8.72
CA LEU A 170 4.47 2.25 -7.38
C LEU A 170 4.17 3.75 -7.43
N ASP A 171 3.13 4.17 -6.72
CA ASP A 171 2.89 5.57 -6.40
C ASP A 171 3.75 5.95 -5.19
N GLU A 172 4.33 7.15 -5.18
CA GLU A 172 5.28 7.56 -4.12
C GLU A 172 4.63 7.50 -2.73
N ARG A 173 3.47 8.13 -2.55
CA ARG A 173 2.82 8.18 -1.24
C ARG A 173 2.33 6.79 -0.84
N GLN A 174 1.63 6.11 -1.73
CA GLN A 174 1.04 4.80 -1.41
C GLN A 174 2.11 3.71 -1.25
N GLY A 175 3.26 3.87 -1.92
CA GLY A 175 4.41 2.98 -1.80
C GLY A 175 5.12 3.12 -0.46
N PHE A 176 5.40 4.35 -0.01
CA PHE A 176 5.94 4.58 1.32
C PHE A 176 4.95 4.13 2.41
N GLU A 177 3.66 4.42 2.25
CA GLU A 177 2.61 3.88 3.13
C GLU A 177 2.62 2.34 3.19
N LEU A 178 2.73 1.67 2.04
CA LEU A 178 2.79 0.21 1.97
C LEU A 178 4.05 -0.34 2.63
N ILE A 179 5.23 0.21 2.36
CA ILE A 179 6.51 -0.23 2.95
C ILE A 179 6.42 -0.18 4.49
N PHE A 180 5.92 0.92 5.03
CA PHE A 180 5.76 1.11 6.47
C PHE A 180 4.67 0.18 7.02
N SER A 181 3.58 -0.05 6.29
CA SER A 181 2.54 -1.00 6.67
C SER A 181 3.07 -2.43 6.74
N ILE A 182 3.89 -2.86 5.77
CA ILE A 182 4.54 -4.19 5.79
C ILE A 182 5.39 -4.34 7.06
N ALA A 183 6.06 -3.26 7.47
CA ALA A 183 6.86 -3.18 8.69
C ALA A 183 6.05 -3.05 9.99
N GLY A 184 4.71 -2.99 9.94
CA GLY A 184 3.84 -2.88 11.12
C GLY A 184 3.60 -1.44 11.61
N TYR A 185 3.90 -0.43 10.78
CA TYR A 185 3.67 0.98 11.07
C TYR A 185 2.50 1.54 10.27
N SER A 186 1.42 1.88 10.95
CA SER A 186 0.21 2.41 10.31
C SER A 186 0.37 3.88 9.90
N TRP A 187 -0.05 4.20 8.66
CA TRP A 187 -0.17 5.55 8.13
C TRP A 187 -1.65 5.92 7.87
N LYS A 188 -2.55 5.48 8.75
CA LYS A 188 -4.00 5.72 8.60
C LYS A 188 -4.35 7.21 8.70
N SER A 189 -5.30 7.64 7.88
CA SER A 189 -5.93 8.98 7.94
C SER A 189 -4.95 10.15 7.86
N GLY A 190 -3.88 10.00 7.06
CA GLY A 190 -2.87 11.05 6.87
C GLY A 190 -1.93 11.27 8.06
N LYS A 191 -2.05 10.47 9.13
CA LYS A 191 -1.10 10.47 10.24
C LYS A 191 0.16 9.72 9.83
N ILE A 192 1.18 10.46 9.47
CA ILE A 192 2.49 9.90 9.15
C ILE A 192 3.06 9.26 10.42
N PRO A 193 3.50 7.98 10.37
CA PRO A 193 4.03 7.30 11.55
C PRO A 193 5.31 7.99 12.06
N GLY A 194 5.63 7.70 13.32
CA GLY A 194 6.81 8.26 13.99
C GLY A 194 6.61 9.62 14.65
N ARG A 195 7.68 10.15 15.26
CA ARG A 195 7.75 11.46 15.90
C ARG A 195 8.64 12.40 15.09
N LYS A 196 8.31 13.69 15.06
CA LYS A 196 9.20 14.70 14.48
C LYS A 196 10.50 14.75 15.30
N ILE A 197 11.64 14.74 14.63
CA ILE A 197 12.98 14.85 15.22
C ILE A 197 13.77 15.95 14.52
N ASP A 198 14.82 16.45 15.14
CA ASP A 198 15.76 17.35 14.47
C ASP A 198 16.57 16.60 13.40
N PRO A 199 16.89 17.21 12.25
CA PRO A 199 17.65 16.56 11.19
C PRO A 199 19.02 16.04 11.62
N GLU A 200 19.64 16.65 12.64
CA GLU A 200 20.92 16.22 13.21
C GLU A 200 20.84 14.89 13.97
N LEU A 201 19.62 14.44 14.33
CA LEU A 201 19.38 13.20 15.08
C LEU A 201 18.91 12.05 14.18
N VAL A 202 18.96 12.22 12.86
CA VAL A 202 18.46 11.23 11.90
C VAL A 202 19.27 9.93 11.96
N LEU A 203 18.57 8.81 11.98
CA LEU A 203 19.15 7.47 11.97
C LEU A 203 18.61 6.65 10.79
N PRO A 204 19.35 5.62 10.32
CA PRO A 204 18.87 4.73 9.26
C PRO A 204 17.46 4.20 9.56
N GLY A 205 16.56 4.27 8.59
CA GLY A 205 15.14 3.96 8.72
C GLY A 205 14.25 5.15 9.10
N ASP A 206 14.79 6.33 9.35
CA ASP A 206 14.00 7.55 9.52
C ASP A 206 13.52 8.12 8.17
N LEU A 207 12.41 8.85 8.22
CA LEU A 207 11.71 9.38 7.05
C LEU A 207 11.95 10.89 6.93
N PHE A 208 12.45 11.31 5.77
CA PHE A 208 12.39 12.70 5.33
C PHE A 208 11.13 12.94 4.51
N ILE A 209 10.49 14.08 4.75
CA ILE A 209 9.28 14.53 4.06
C ILE A 209 9.54 15.95 3.58
N PHE A 210 9.51 16.14 2.26
CA PHE A 210 9.65 17.44 1.64
C PHE A 210 8.29 17.90 1.11
N ARG A 211 7.86 19.10 1.48
CA ARG A 211 6.59 19.69 1.02
C ARG A 211 6.85 20.95 0.21
N GLU A 212 6.39 20.96 -1.04
CA GLU A 212 6.33 22.14 -1.88
C GLU A 212 4.95 22.80 -1.68
N LEU A 213 4.89 23.87 -0.87
CA LEU A 213 3.62 24.43 -0.37
C LEU A 213 2.71 24.95 -1.50
N GLU A 214 3.30 25.53 -2.55
CA GLU A 214 2.53 26.08 -3.68
C GLU A 214 1.86 25.00 -4.54
N LYS A 215 2.58 23.93 -4.87
CA LYS A 215 2.06 22.84 -5.71
C LYS A 215 1.30 21.79 -4.91
N LYS A 216 1.32 21.88 -3.57
CA LYS A 216 0.82 20.85 -2.66
C LYS A 216 1.43 19.47 -2.96
N GLN A 217 2.67 19.47 -3.45
CA GLN A 217 3.41 18.24 -3.72
C GLN A 217 4.19 17.83 -2.47
N VAL A 218 4.20 16.53 -2.20
CA VAL A 218 4.95 15.95 -1.09
C VAL A 218 5.85 14.88 -1.66
N ASN A 219 7.13 14.94 -1.32
CA ASN A 219 8.13 13.94 -1.66
C ASN A 219 8.67 13.28 -0.39
N TYR A 220 9.06 12.02 -0.51
CA TYR A 220 9.53 11.20 0.61
C TYR A 220 10.90 10.61 0.31
N ALA A 221 11.73 10.52 1.35
CA ALA A 221 12.97 9.77 1.31
C ALA A 221 13.17 9.01 2.62
N LEU A 222 13.57 7.74 2.53
CA LEU A 222 13.97 6.92 3.68
C LEU A 222 15.48 6.98 3.80
N TYR A 223 15.99 7.42 4.96
CA TYR A 223 17.43 7.45 5.21
C TYR A 223 17.98 6.04 5.38
N LEU A 224 19.04 5.69 4.66
CA LEU A 224 19.67 4.36 4.73
C LEU A 224 20.93 4.35 5.61
N GLY A 225 21.41 5.53 6.04
CA GLY A 225 22.73 5.68 6.65
C GLY A 225 23.78 6.05 5.61
N SER A 226 24.98 6.41 6.07
CA SER A 226 26.13 6.70 5.19
C SER A 226 25.84 7.73 4.09
N GLU A 227 25.03 8.76 4.39
CA GLU A 227 24.58 9.77 3.42
C GLU A 227 23.76 9.22 2.25
N GLU A 228 23.21 7.99 2.33
CA GLU A 228 22.35 7.41 1.30
C GLU A 228 20.87 7.53 1.65
N VAL A 229 20.04 7.71 0.62
CA VAL A 229 18.58 7.73 0.71
C VAL A 229 17.93 6.86 -0.33
N PHE A 230 16.84 6.23 0.08
CA PHE A 230 15.86 5.57 -0.77
C PHE A 230 14.72 6.54 -1.08
N TRP A 231 14.46 6.82 -2.36
CA TRP A 231 13.47 7.81 -2.79
C TRP A 231 12.99 7.57 -4.22
N MET A 232 12.01 8.34 -4.67
CA MET A 232 11.39 8.18 -5.99
C MET A 232 11.68 9.35 -6.95
N ASP A 233 12.18 9.00 -8.14
CA ASP A 233 12.23 9.87 -9.32
C ASP A 233 11.97 9.05 -10.58
N ASN A 234 10.72 9.01 -11.04
CA ASN A 234 10.19 8.15 -12.10
C ASN A 234 10.34 6.63 -11.87
N ARG A 235 11.18 6.23 -10.92
CA ARG A 235 11.33 4.92 -10.30
C ARG A 235 11.89 5.10 -8.90
N ILE A 236 11.74 4.09 -8.06
CA ILE A 236 12.48 4.00 -6.80
C ILE A 236 13.97 3.80 -7.10
N LYS A 237 14.83 4.57 -6.42
CA LYS A 237 16.29 4.43 -6.47
C LYS A 237 16.92 4.70 -5.11
N VAL A 238 18.18 4.30 -4.99
CA VAL A 238 19.08 4.70 -3.92
C VAL A 238 20.10 5.68 -4.51
N SER A 239 20.37 6.78 -3.81
CA SER A 239 21.42 7.73 -4.15
C SER A 239 21.96 8.41 -2.90
N ASP A 240 23.02 9.20 -3.09
CA ASP A 240 23.48 10.13 -2.06
C ASP A 240 22.40 11.19 -1.75
N MET A 241 22.40 11.67 -0.50
CA MET A 241 21.56 12.76 -0.01
C MET A 241 21.69 14.02 -0.86
N SER A 242 22.91 14.32 -1.33
CA SER A 242 23.18 15.50 -2.16
C SER A 242 22.45 15.46 -3.52
N GLU A 243 22.27 14.27 -4.11
CA GLU A 243 21.51 14.10 -5.36
C GLU A 243 20.02 14.36 -5.11
N TRP A 244 19.48 13.80 -4.03
CA TRP A 244 18.09 14.02 -3.64
C TRP A 244 17.81 15.49 -3.34
N GLU A 245 18.66 16.16 -2.56
CA GLU A 245 18.54 17.60 -2.32
C GLU A 245 18.61 18.42 -3.61
N THR A 246 19.49 18.06 -4.54
CA THR A 246 19.59 18.75 -5.83
C THR A 246 18.32 18.57 -6.65
N PHE A 247 17.74 17.37 -6.67
CA PHE A 247 16.44 17.11 -7.29
C PHE A 247 15.34 18.01 -6.71
N LEU A 248 15.28 18.15 -5.39
CA LEU A 248 14.31 19.04 -4.73
C LEU A 248 14.55 20.52 -5.07
N ARG A 249 15.81 20.98 -5.05
CA ARG A 249 16.21 22.37 -5.31
C ARG A 249 16.10 22.79 -6.78
N SER A 250 16.18 21.85 -7.72
CA SER A 250 15.99 22.12 -9.16
C SER A 250 14.62 22.74 -9.48
N ARG A 251 13.68 22.69 -8.53
CA ARG A 251 12.32 23.24 -8.60
C ARG A 251 12.22 24.67 -8.02
N LYS A 252 13.26 25.49 -8.27
CA LYS A 252 13.55 26.83 -7.67
C LYS A 252 12.33 27.77 -7.50
N ASP A 253 12.43 28.60 -6.45
CA ASP A 253 11.61 29.77 -6.06
C ASP A 253 10.37 29.58 -5.18
N LYS A 254 10.36 28.58 -4.29
CA LYS A 254 9.11 28.21 -3.59
C LYS A 254 9.27 28.04 -2.10
N GLN A 255 8.21 28.36 -1.36
CA GLN A 255 8.12 28.00 0.06
C GLN A 255 8.15 26.48 0.20
N VAL A 256 9.17 26.00 0.92
CA VAL A 256 9.43 24.58 1.14
C VAL A 256 9.48 24.30 2.63
N GLU A 257 9.01 23.12 3.01
CA GLU A 257 9.13 22.59 4.37
C GLU A 257 9.80 21.22 4.31
N LEU A 258 10.86 21.05 5.09
CA LEU A 258 11.48 19.75 5.33
C LEU A 258 11.13 19.29 6.74
N GLU A 259 10.55 18.09 6.83
CA GLU A 259 10.17 17.45 8.08
C GLU A 259 10.87 16.09 8.18
N THR A 260 11.52 15.83 9.30
CA THR A 260 12.17 14.57 9.64
C THR A 260 11.38 13.83 10.70
N ARG A 261 11.08 12.55 10.45
CA ARG A 261 10.30 11.71 11.38
C ARG A 261 11.03 10.41 11.69
N SER A 262 11.09 10.09 12.97
CA SER A 262 11.59 8.82 13.47
C SER A 262 10.46 7.90 13.90
N ILE A 263 10.38 6.75 13.25
CA ILE A 263 9.33 5.73 13.43
C ILE A 263 9.61 4.74 14.55
N LEU A 264 10.83 4.76 15.08
CA LEU A 264 11.36 3.74 15.98
C LEU A 264 11.74 4.38 17.31
N SER A 265 10.80 4.29 18.25
CA SER A 265 11.00 4.37 19.69
C SER A 265 10.26 3.21 20.34
#